data_AF-A0A1M3QXT0-F1
#
_entry.id   AF-A0A1M3QXT0-F1
#
_cell.length_a   1.000
_cell.length_b   1.000
_cell.length_c   1.000
_cell.angle_alpha   90.00
_cell.angle_beta   90.00
_cell.angle_gamma   90.00
#
_symmetry.space_group_name_H-M   'P 1'
#
loop_
_entity.id
_entity.type
_entity.pdbx_description
1 polymer ?
#
loop_
_entity_poly.entity_id
_entity_poly.type
_entity_poly.pdbx_seq_one_letter_code
_entity_poly.pdbx_strand_id
1 'polypeptide(L)'
;MGNYQYEEEPVNANAGYSMVMKWQLAIKKDNDTYTGLLEINGQQTLIKWDVDVKGDSTEIAIIFKDLIEGSDEGMKEGDTLFVLTKQKKDIKTIWKSIQPRLSDNSAECECFFKE
;
A
#
# COMPACT_ATOMS: atom_id res chain seq x y z
N MET A 1 -1.90 10.12 -11.20
CA MET A 1 -0.94 10.83 -10.33
C MET A 1 -1.66 11.28 -9.08
N GLY A 2 -1.04 11.12 -7.93
CA GLY A 2 -1.63 11.51 -6.66
C GLY A 2 -1.01 10.76 -5.50
N ASN A 3 -1.27 11.28 -4.31
CA ASN A 3 -0.93 10.64 -3.05
C ASN A 3 -2.19 9.97 -2.50
N TYR A 4 -2.01 8.77 -1.99
CA TYR A 4 -3.06 7.96 -1.39
C TYR A 4 -2.58 7.51 -0.03
N GLN A 5 -3.50 7.41 0.91
CA GLN A 5 -3.18 6.96 2.26
C GLN A 5 -4.20 5.95 2.75
N TYR A 6 -3.73 5.10 3.65
CA TYR A 6 -4.54 4.15 4.40
C TYR A 6 -3.99 4.05 5.82
N GLU A 7 -4.86 4.14 6.81
CA GLU A 7 -4.52 3.89 8.21
C GLU A 7 -5.26 2.63 8.64
N GLU A 8 -4.51 1.63 9.08
CA GLU A 8 -5.10 0.40 9.60
C GLU A 8 -5.85 0.68 10.91
N GLU A 9 -6.93 -0.05 11.16
CA GLU A 9 -7.66 0.00 12.42
C GLU A 9 -6.70 -0.24 13.60
N PRO A 10 -6.56 0.73 14.53
CA PRO A 10 -5.61 0.61 15.63
C PRO A 10 -5.91 -0.56 16.57
N VAL A 11 -4.88 -1.29 16.97
CA VAL A 11 -5.02 -2.44 17.89
C VAL A 11 -4.35 -2.13 19.22
N ASN A 12 -5.05 -2.40 20.32
CA ASN A 12 -4.52 -2.18 21.67
C ASN A 12 -3.43 -3.21 22.01
N ALA A 13 -2.25 -2.72 22.36
CA ALA A 13 -1.18 -3.53 22.91
C ALA A 13 -1.40 -3.79 24.40
N ASN A 14 -0.88 -4.93 24.89
CA ASN A 14 -0.95 -5.32 26.30
C ASN A 14 -0.33 -4.28 27.27
N ALA A 15 0.55 -3.41 26.76
CA ALA A 15 1.21 -2.35 27.52
C ALA A 15 0.39 -1.04 27.63
N GLY A 16 -0.88 -1.04 27.18
CA GLY A 16 -1.81 0.08 27.39
C GLY A 16 -1.72 1.21 26.36
N TYR A 17 -1.03 1.00 25.24
CA TYR A 17 -1.02 1.92 24.09
C TYR A 17 -1.64 1.25 22.85
N SER A 18 -2.10 2.05 21.89
CA SER A 18 -2.62 1.56 20.61
C SER A 18 -1.52 1.53 19.56
N MET A 19 -1.38 0.41 18.87
CA MET A 19 -0.51 0.26 17.70
C MET A 19 -1.21 0.89 16.49
N VAL A 20 -0.44 1.65 15.71
CA VAL A 20 -0.90 2.27 14.47
C VAL A 20 -0.02 1.83 13.31
N MET A 21 -0.62 1.69 12.14
CA MET A 21 0.08 1.39 10.90
C MET A 21 -0.50 2.27 9.79
N LYS A 22 0.37 3.09 9.19
CA LYS A 22 0.03 4.03 8.14
C LYS A 22 0.71 3.62 6.85
N TRP A 23 -0.03 3.70 5.77
CA TRP A 23 0.41 3.38 4.43
C TRP A 23 0.26 4.63 3.58
N GLN A 24 1.30 4.99 2.84
CA GLN A 24 1.32 6.15 1.96
C GLN A 24 1.84 5.72 0.59
N LEU A 25 1.03 5.94 -0.44
CA LEU A 25 1.35 5.61 -1.82
C LEU A 25 1.37 6.89 -2.64
N ALA A 26 2.55 7.29 -3.11
CA ALA A 26 2.72 8.41 -4.03
C ALA A 26 2.92 7.89 -5.45
N ILE A 27 2.02 8.22 -6.38
CA ILE A 27 2.11 7.80 -7.79
C ILE A 27 2.47 8.98 -8.68
N LYS A 28 3.55 8.85 -9.43
CA LYS A 28 4.04 9.80 -10.43
C LYS A 28 4.07 9.17 -11.82
N LYS A 29 4.03 10.02 -12.85
CA LYS A 29 4.32 9.60 -14.23
C LYS A 29 5.76 9.99 -14.52
N ASP A 30 6.53 9.04 -15.05
CA ASP A 30 7.86 9.29 -15.57
C ASP A 30 7.86 8.92 -17.06
N ASN A 31 7.86 9.94 -17.92
CA ASN A 31 7.65 9.80 -19.37
C ASN A 31 6.33 9.06 -19.70
N ASP A 32 6.41 7.83 -20.18
CA ASP A 32 5.28 6.97 -20.55
C ASP A 32 4.98 5.86 -19.53
N THR A 33 5.76 5.78 -18.45
CA THR A 33 5.54 4.81 -17.37
C THR A 33 4.99 5.49 -16.13
N TYR A 34 4.27 4.73 -15.32
CA TYR A 34 3.84 5.16 -13.99
C TYR A 34 4.64 4.40 -12.95
N THR A 35 5.23 5.16 -12.04
CA THR A 35 5.99 4.64 -10.90
C THR A 35 5.42 5.23 -9.64
N GLY A 36 5.76 4.64 -8.51
CA GLY A 36 5.36 5.16 -7.23
C GLY A 36 6.33 4.81 -6.12
N LEU A 37 6.03 5.39 -4.98
CA LEU A 37 6.70 5.14 -3.72
C LEU A 37 5.64 4.69 -2.72
N LEU A 38 5.81 3.50 -2.17
CA LEU A 38 4.97 2.97 -1.10
C LEU A 38 5.74 3.01 0.22
N GLU A 39 5.21 3.72 1.19
CA GLU A 39 5.73 3.79 2.55
C GLU A 39 4.74 3.13 3.52
N ILE A 40 5.26 2.25 4.39
CA ILE A 40 4.49 1.57 5.43
C ILE A 40 5.18 1.85 6.76
N ASN A 41 4.50 2.59 7.61
CA ASN A 41 5.04 3.17 8.84
C ASN A 41 4.20 2.79 10.05
N GLY A 42 4.83 2.16 11.02
CA GLY A 42 4.26 1.82 12.32
C GLY A 42 5.31 1.95 13.41
N GLN A 43 4.95 1.61 14.65
CA GLN A 43 5.81 1.86 15.81
C GLN A 43 7.18 1.14 15.76
N GLN A 44 7.26 -0.01 15.09
CA GLN A 44 8.50 -0.76 14.85
C GLN A 44 8.65 -1.16 13.38
N THR A 45 7.92 -0.50 12.49
CA THR A 45 7.89 -0.82 11.07
C THR A 45 8.18 0.45 10.29
N LEU A 46 9.21 0.41 9.47
CA LEU A 46 9.54 1.42 8.48
C LEU A 46 9.90 0.64 7.22
N ILE A 47 9.04 0.73 6.22
CA ILE A 47 9.25 0.08 4.93
C ILE A 47 9.01 1.13 3.85
N LYS A 48 9.92 1.19 2.90
CA LYS A 48 9.86 2.07 1.74
C LYS A 48 10.21 1.30 0.50
N TRP A 49 9.26 1.19 -0.41
CA TRP A 49 9.40 0.45 -1.65
C TRP A 49 9.19 1.34 -2.86
N ASP A 50 10.09 1.20 -3.82
CA ASP A 50 9.79 1.64 -5.18
C ASP A 50 8.82 0.64 -5.80
N VAL A 51 7.82 1.17 -6.48
CA VAL A 51 6.78 0.37 -7.13
C VAL A 51 6.56 0.81 -8.57
N ASP A 52 6.27 -0.15 -9.43
CA ASP A 52 5.70 0.11 -10.74
C ASP A 52 4.17 0.13 -10.64
N VAL A 53 3.55 0.97 -11.47
CA VAL A 53 2.09 1.08 -11.55
C VAL A 53 1.65 0.71 -12.96
N LYS A 54 0.87 -0.36 -13.08
CA LYS A 54 0.36 -0.85 -14.37
C LYS A 54 -1.15 -0.95 -14.34
N GLY A 55 -1.82 -0.60 -15.44
CA GLY A 55 -3.27 -0.67 -15.55
C GLY A 55 -3.82 0.51 -16.32
N ASP A 56 -5.08 0.84 -16.07
CA ASP A 56 -5.83 1.87 -16.77
C ASP A 56 -6.60 2.80 -15.80
N SER A 57 -7.55 3.56 -16.33
CA SER A 57 -8.35 4.53 -15.57
C SER A 57 -9.32 3.93 -14.54
N THR A 58 -9.56 2.61 -14.60
CA THR A 58 -10.50 1.87 -13.77
C THR A 58 -9.80 0.97 -12.77
N GLU A 59 -8.68 0.37 -13.14
CA GLU A 59 -7.93 -0.54 -12.31
C GLU A 59 -6.43 -0.35 -12.48
N ILE A 60 -5.69 -0.28 -11.37
CA ILE A 60 -4.23 -0.24 -11.36
C ILE A 60 -3.67 -1.28 -10.39
N ALA A 61 -2.65 -2.00 -10.83
CA ALA A 61 -1.83 -2.88 -10.02
C ALA A 61 -0.61 -2.13 -9.51
N ILE A 62 -0.34 -2.25 -8.21
CA ILE A 62 0.88 -1.77 -7.57
C ILE A 62 1.84 -2.94 -7.46
N ILE A 63 2.98 -2.82 -8.11
CA ILE A 63 3.92 -3.93 -8.34
C ILE A 63 5.24 -3.58 -7.67
N PHE A 64 5.75 -4.49 -6.84
CA PHE A 64 7.04 -4.31 -6.19
C PHE A 64 8.15 -4.23 -7.23
N LYS A 65 8.98 -3.20 -7.11
CA LYS A 65 10.16 -3.01 -7.95
C LYS A 65 11.43 -3.19 -7.16
N ASP A 66 11.59 -2.43 -6.06
CA ASP A 66 12.79 -2.48 -5.24
C ASP A 66 12.54 -2.06 -3.79
N LEU A 67 13.38 -2.55 -2.88
CA LEU A 67 13.42 -2.14 -1.48
C LEU A 67 14.35 -0.93 -1.32
N ILE A 68 13.79 0.21 -0.96
CA ILE A 68 14.58 1.42 -0.66
C ILE A 68 15.06 1.41 0.79
N GLU A 69 14.15 1.11 1.73
CA GLU A 69 14.44 1.14 3.16
C GLU A 69 13.51 0.17 3.91
N GLY A 70 14.01 -0.40 5.01
CA GLY A 70 13.24 -1.29 5.87
C GLY A 70 13.65 -2.74 5.79
N SER A 71 12.77 -3.60 6.28
CA SER A 71 12.98 -5.05 6.27
C SER A 71 12.68 -5.64 4.90
N ASP A 72 13.51 -6.58 4.47
CA ASP A 72 13.19 -7.47 3.35
C ASP A 72 12.09 -8.43 3.78
N GLU A 73 10.89 -8.24 3.24
CA GLU A 73 9.71 -9.06 3.50
C GLU A 73 9.62 -10.27 2.53
N GLY A 74 10.71 -10.55 1.78
CA GLY A 74 10.76 -11.63 0.80
C GLY A 74 10.02 -11.32 -0.51
N MET A 75 9.72 -10.04 -0.76
CA MET A 75 9.13 -9.59 -2.01
C MET A 75 10.13 -9.73 -3.16
N LYS A 76 9.64 -10.16 -4.32
CA LYS A 76 10.43 -10.24 -5.54
C LYS A 76 9.98 -9.18 -6.53
N GLU A 77 10.94 -8.62 -7.26
CA GLU A 77 10.64 -7.70 -8.37
C GLU A 77 9.59 -8.32 -9.29
N GLY A 78 8.51 -7.57 -9.55
CA GLY A 78 7.36 -8.02 -10.34
C GLY A 78 6.19 -8.59 -9.52
N ASP A 79 6.35 -8.80 -8.21
CA ASP A 79 5.24 -9.22 -7.35
C ASP A 79 4.16 -8.14 -7.28
N THR A 80 2.91 -8.53 -7.54
CA THR A 80 1.77 -7.61 -7.35
C THR A 80 1.44 -7.53 -5.87
N LEU A 81 1.63 -6.35 -5.28
CA LEU A 81 1.37 -6.09 -3.87
C LEU A 81 -0.14 -6.02 -3.59
N PHE A 82 -0.82 -5.17 -4.34
CA PHE A 82 -2.27 -5.00 -4.29
C PHE A 82 -2.77 -4.32 -5.56
N VAL A 83 -4.08 -4.38 -5.76
CA VAL A 83 -4.78 -3.73 -6.88
C VAL A 83 -5.72 -2.66 -6.31
N LEU A 84 -5.75 -1.50 -6.96
CA LEU A 84 -6.70 -0.43 -6.68
C LEU A 84 -7.71 -0.34 -7.83
N THR A 85 -8.98 -0.54 -7.52
CA THR A 85 -10.09 -0.46 -8.47
C THR A 85 -10.98 0.73 -8.11
N LYS A 86 -11.22 1.61 -9.08
CA LYS A 86 -12.08 2.78 -8.90
C LYS A 86 -13.55 2.37 -8.89
N GLN A 87 -14.26 2.68 -7.83
CA GLN A 87 -15.70 2.45 -7.69
C GLN A 87 -16.46 3.75 -7.49
N LYS A 88 -16.96 4.36 -8.56
CA LYS A 88 -17.71 5.64 -8.53
C LYS A 88 -16.94 6.75 -7.78
N LYS A 89 -17.09 6.83 -6.46
CA LYS A 89 -16.45 7.79 -5.56
C LYS A 89 -15.34 7.19 -4.68
N ASP A 90 -15.31 5.87 -4.54
CA ASP A 90 -14.45 5.15 -3.62
C ASP A 90 -13.37 4.36 -4.37
N ILE A 91 -12.34 3.93 -3.64
CA ILE A 91 -11.26 3.10 -4.18
C ILE A 91 -11.30 1.79 -3.41
N LYS A 92 -11.55 0.70 -4.14
CA LYS A 92 -11.46 -0.64 -3.58
C LYS A 92 -10.02 -1.13 -3.72
N THR A 93 -9.47 -1.65 -2.63
CA THR A 93 -8.18 -2.30 -2.55
C THR A 93 -8.38 -3.80 -2.51
N ILE A 94 -7.65 -4.53 -3.35
CA ILE A 94 -7.61 -5.99 -3.36
C ILE A 94 -6.17 -6.40 -3.03
N TRP A 95 -5.97 -6.97 -1.85
CA TRP A 95 -4.66 -7.39 -1.37
C TRP A 95 -4.17 -8.63 -2.13
N LYS A 96 -2.86 -8.72 -2.35
CA LYS A 96 -2.21 -9.82 -3.09
C LYS A 96 -1.03 -10.35 -2.29
N SER A 97 0.21 -10.02 -2.65
CA SER A 97 1.40 -10.53 -1.95
C SER A 97 1.63 -9.85 -0.60
N ILE A 98 1.03 -8.68 -0.36
CA ILE A 98 1.04 -8.01 0.94
C ILE A 98 -0.38 -7.86 1.49
N GLN A 99 -0.49 -7.80 2.81
CA GLN A 99 -1.72 -7.57 3.56
C GLN A 99 -1.47 -6.57 4.71
N PRO A 100 -2.53 -5.94 5.25
CA PRO A 100 -2.43 -5.15 6.47
C PRO A 100 -1.87 -5.96 7.64
N ARG A 101 -1.21 -5.28 8.58
CA ARG A 101 -0.39 -5.91 9.63
C ARG A 101 -1.05 -6.00 11.00
N LEU A 102 -1.99 -5.11 11.33
CA LEU A 102 -2.56 -4.98 12.67
C LEU A 102 -3.84 -5.78 12.84
N SER A 103 -4.74 -5.75 11.86
CA SER A 103 -6.04 -6.42 11.94
C SER A 103 -6.13 -7.61 10.98
N ASP A 104 -6.88 -8.63 11.40
CA ASP A 104 -7.23 -9.78 10.55
C ASP A 104 -8.05 -9.26 9.37
N ASN A 105 -7.50 -9.33 8.17
CA ASN A 105 -8.01 -8.53 7.05
C ASN A 105 -8.62 -9.36 5.93
N SER A 106 -9.74 -8.84 5.44
CA SER A 106 -10.42 -9.34 4.26
C SER A 106 -9.47 -9.24 3.06
N ALA A 107 -9.58 -10.16 2.11
CA ALA A 107 -8.80 -10.10 0.86
C ALA A 107 -9.04 -8.78 0.07
N GLU A 108 -10.10 -8.04 0.41
CA GLU A 108 -10.48 -6.78 -0.19
C GLU A 108 -11.08 -5.81 0.84
N CYS A 109 -10.89 -4.51 0.63
CA CYS A 109 -11.42 -3.45 1.49
C CYS A 109 -11.53 -2.11 0.73
N GLU A 110 -12.22 -1.13 1.29
CA GLU A 110 -12.18 0.28 0.86
C GLU A 110 -11.16 1.03 1.74
N CYS A 111 -9.87 0.67 1.59
CA CYS A 111 -8.82 1.10 2.52
C CYS A 111 -8.14 2.41 2.11
N PHE A 112 -7.69 2.51 0.85
CA PHE A 112 -6.97 3.69 0.38
C PHE A 112 -7.92 4.80 -0.02
N PHE A 113 -7.63 6.02 0.41
CA PHE A 113 -8.28 7.22 -0.07
C PHE A 113 -7.25 8.22 -0.58
N LYS A 114 -7.67 9.10 -1.48
CA LYS A 114 -6.81 10.15 -2.00
C LYS A 114 -6.59 11.21 -0.93
N GLU A 115 -5.33 11.58 -0.71
CA GLU A 115 -4.93 12.70 0.15
C GLU A 115 -5.35 14.06 -0.45
#